data_AF-A0A2V3IQ64-F1
#
_entry.id   AF-A0A2V3IQ64-F1
#
_cell.length_a   1.000
_cell.length_b   1.000
_cell.length_c   1.000
_cell.angle_alpha   90.00
_cell.angle_beta   90.00
_cell.angle_gamma   90.00
#
_symmetry.space_group_name_H-M   'P 1'
#
loop_
_entity.id
_entity.type
_entity.pdbx_description
1 polymer ?
#
loop_
_entity_poly.entity_id
_entity_poly.type
_entity_poly.pdbx_seq_one_letter_code
_entity_poly.pdbx_strand_id
1 'polypeptide(L)'
;MALTTSLEQNITDFIFTDESIFEEWSSIGRFNATLINPTGHFTNGLYSCVSCAEDVSILIDNAYKYDRIIMDSTDWKIIPAENLIATCQNSNTEIFAVVNTTQEAKAMFGMLQIGVDGCVLRTENVEEIISFASLKSQMIDKIGGTIDGLTYATITKISPVNLGERVCIDTCSILREDEGLLVGSSSQAMFVVLSEAAKVAYVPSRAFRVNAGAVHSYCMLAGGNTKYLAEICAGDEVMIVSNNGASTRTAIVGRAKIESRPLLMIEAFVEADSNKKCTLFVQNAETVRLATVNDNGTGGMQSISSLDEGTRLLLKSETKARHVGLAIEEDLIEK
;
A
#
# COMPACT_ATOMS: atom_id res chain seq x y z
N MET A 1 12.05 -25.50 8.49
CA MET A 1 11.43 -25.25 7.17
C MET A 1 10.31 -24.22 7.26
N ALA A 2 9.33 -24.38 8.16
CA ALA A 2 8.23 -23.43 8.32
C ALA A 2 8.67 -21.97 8.42
N LEU A 3 9.59 -21.61 9.33
CA LEU A 3 10.14 -20.25 9.43
C LEU A 3 10.71 -19.74 8.10
N THR A 4 11.62 -20.51 7.48
CA THR A 4 12.27 -20.13 6.22
C THR A 4 11.25 -19.87 5.12
N THR A 5 10.29 -20.79 4.93
CA THR A 5 9.21 -20.63 3.96
C THR A 5 8.37 -19.40 4.28
N SER A 6 7.98 -19.18 5.53
CA SER A 6 7.19 -18.01 5.93
C SER A 6 7.91 -16.71 5.60
N LEU A 7 9.21 -16.59 5.92
CA LEU A 7 10.00 -15.40 5.59
C LEU A 7 10.14 -15.19 4.08
N GLU A 8 10.38 -16.25 3.31
CA GLU A 8 10.43 -16.19 1.84
C GLU A 8 9.09 -15.75 1.23
N GLN A 9 7.98 -16.04 1.91
CA GLN A 9 6.63 -15.60 1.52
C GLN A 9 6.21 -14.25 2.14
N ASN A 10 7.15 -13.51 2.74
CA ASN A 10 6.89 -12.22 3.40
C ASN A 10 5.84 -12.27 4.53
N ILE A 11 5.85 -13.38 5.28
CA ILE A 11 5.20 -13.52 6.58
C ILE A 11 6.29 -13.30 7.64
N THR A 12 6.24 -12.14 8.26
CA THR A 12 7.26 -11.64 9.18
C THR A 12 6.78 -11.51 10.62
N ASP A 13 5.51 -11.76 10.89
CA ASP A 13 4.91 -11.64 12.22
C ASP A 13 4.58 -13.03 12.74
N PHE A 14 5.18 -13.38 13.88
CA PHE A 14 5.04 -14.69 14.50
C PHE A 14 4.61 -14.57 15.95
N ILE A 15 3.87 -15.58 16.38
CA ILE A 15 3.32 -15.66 17.72
C ILE A 15 3.86 -16.94 18.36
N PHE A 16 4.40 -16.82 19.56
CA PHE A 16 5.04 -17.89 20.28
C PHE A 16 4.40 -18.05 21.65
N THR A 17 4.00 -19.27 21.97
CA THR A 17 3.59 -19.69 23.33
C THR A 17 4.73 -20.40 24.07
N ASP A 18 5.84 -20.69 23.37
CA ASP A 18 7.04 -21.34 23.88
C ASP A 18 8.26 -20.48 23.57
N GLU A 19 8.95 -20.03 24.62
CA GLU A 19 10.14 -19.17 24.54
C GLU A 19 11.33 -19.89 23.87
N SER A 20 11.44 -21.21 24.02
CA SER A 20 12.55 -21.97 23.44
C SER A 20 12.50 -21.98 21.90
N ILE A 21 11.31 -22.07 21.33
CA ILE A 21 11.10 -22.01 19.87
C ILE A 21 11.43 -20.61 19.36
N PHE A 22 11.04 -19.56 20.11
CA PHE A 22 11.39 -18.19 19.78
C PHE A 22 12.91 -17.97 19.74
N GLU A 23 13.65 -18.47 20.73
CA GLU A 23 15.11 -18.36 20.76
C GLU A 23 15.75 -19.09 19.58
N GLU A 24 15.28 -20.31 19.27
CA GLU A 24 15.74 -21.08 18.12
C GLU A 24 15.52 -20.30 16.82
N TRP A 25 14.31 -19.82 16.59
CA TRP A 25 13.95 -19.11 15.36
C TRP A 25 14.71 -17.78 15.23
N SER A 26 14.94 -17.08 16.34
CA SER A 26 15.67 -15.82 16.38
C SER A 26 17.16 -15.96 16.00
N SER A 27 17.70 -17.18 16.08
CA SER A 27 19.05 -17.49 15.59
C SER A 27 19.12 -17.68 14.07
N ILE A 28 17.98 -17.94 13.42
CA ILE A 28 17.87 -18.29 12.00
C ILE A 28 17.47 -17.08 11.14
N GLY A 29 16.57 -16.22 11.65
CA GLY A 29 16.02 -15.11 10.88
C GLY A 29 15.65 -13.90 11.73
N ARG A 30 15.26 -12.80 11.05
CA ARG A 30 14.69 -11.61 11.68
C ARG A 30 13.21 -11.51 11.36
N PHE A 31 12.42 -11.26 12.39
CA PHE A 31 10.97 -11.20 12.33
C PHE A 31 10.42 -10.46 13.55
N ASN A 32 9.17 -10.05 13.49
CA ASN A 32 8.42 -9.53 14.62
C ASN A 32 7.88 -10.71 15.43
N ALA A 33 8.11 -10.70 16.73
CA ALA A 33 7.69 -11.77 17.62
C ALA A 33 6.74 -11.25 18.69
N THR A 34 5.63 -11.95 18.87
CA THR A 34 4.72 -11.78 20.01
C THR A 34 4.83 -13.00 20.91
N LEU A 35 5.32 -12.81 22.13
CA LEU A 35 5.38 -13.86 23.14
C LEU A 35 4.10 -13.82 23.98
N ILE A 36 3.35 -14.92 23.96
CA ILE A 36 2.15 -15.10 24.77
C ILE A 36 2.55 -15.81 26.06
N ASN A 37 2.24 -15.19 27.20
CA ASN A 37 2.52 -15.80 28.49
C ASN A 37 1.53 -16.95 28.81
N PRO A 38 1.78 -17.78 29.84
CA PRO A 38 0.90 -18.91 30.19
C PRO A 38 -0.54 -18.53 30.54
N THR A 39 -0.80 -17.26 30.88
CA THR A 39 -2.14 -16.72 31.15
C THR A 39 -2.82 -16.13 29.91
N GLY A 40 -2.21 -16.25 28.73
CA GLY A 40 -2.75 -15.76 27.46
C GLY A 40 -2.44 -14.28 27.16
N HIS A 41 -1.80 -13.56 28.07
CA HIS A 41 -1.50 -12.13 27.86
C HIS A 41 -0.23 -11.93 27.05
N PHE A 42 -0.23 -10.89 26.23
CA PHE A 42 0.92 -10.37 25.51
C PHE A 42 0.85 -8.84 25.45
N THR A 43 1.86 -8.19 24.88
CA THR A 43 1.90 -6.72 24.75
C THR A 43 0.65 -6.22 24.04
N ASN A 44 -0.17 -5.45 24.76
CA ASN A 44 -1.44 -4.87 24.32
C ASN A 44 -2.49 -5.88 23.84
N GLY A 45 -2.43 -7.14 24.27
CA GLY A 45 -3.40 -8.13 23.81
C GLY A 45 -3.63 -9.34 24.69
N LEU A 46 -4.69 -10.07 24.33
CA LEU A 46 -5.14 -11.29 24.99
C LEU A 46 -5.37 -12.39 23.97
N TYR A 47 -4.72 -13.52 24.17
CA TYR A 47 -4.99 -14.79 23.51
C TYR A 47 -5.83 -15.66 24.44
N SER A 48 -6.92 -16.23 23.93
CA SER A 48 -7.72 -17.19 24.68
C SER A 48 -8.17 -18.34 23.81
N CYS A 49 -8.06 -19.55 24.36
CA CYS A 49 -8.77 -20.70 23.85
C CYS A 49 -10.27 -20.53 24.14
N VAL A 50 -11.11 -20.77 23.15
CA VAL A 50 -12.57 -20.67 23.28
C VAL A 50 -13.18 -22.04 23.06
N SER A 51 -13.77 -22.57 24.13
CA SER A 51 -14.40 -23.89 24.15
C SER A 51 -15.88 -23.84 24.53
N CYS A 52 -16.31 -22.75 25.17
CA CYS A 52 -17.68 -22.57 25.64
C CYS A 52 -18.14 -21.09 25.55
N ALA A 53 -19.42 -20.85 25.87
CA ALA A 53 -20.00 -19.50 25.83
C ALA A 53 -19.38 -18.57 26.89
N GLU A 54 -19.05 -19.09 28.09
CA GLU A 54 -18.35 -18.33 29.12
C GLU A 54 -17.00 -17.78 28.63
N ASP A 55 -16.24 -18.55 27.84
CA ASP A 55 -14.95 -18.09 27.28
C ASP A 55 -15.15 -16.90 26.32
N VAL A 56 -16.24 -16.89 25.56
CA VAL A 56 -16.62 -15.77 24.68
C VAL A 56 -16.95 -14.53 25.50
N SER A 57 -17.70 -14.69 26.61
CA SER A 57 -18.00 -13.58 27.51
C SER A 57 -16.74 -12.97 28.12
N ILE A 58 -15.75 -13.78 28.49
CA ILE A 58 -14.46 -13.30 29.00
C ILE A 58 -13.75 -12.45 27.94
N LEU A 59 -13.72 -12.90 26.68
CA LEU A 59 -13.11 -12.11 25.60
C LEU A 59 -13.86 -10.80 25.36
N ILE A 60 -15.20 -10.81 25.38
CA ILE A 60 -16.03 -9.60 25.26
C ILE A 60 -15.75 -8.60 26.39
N ASP A 61 -15.66 -9.06 27.64
CA ASP A 61 -15.38 -8.21 28.81
C ASP A 61 -13.98 -7.58 28.79
N ASN A 62 -13.09 -8.11 27.95
CA ASN A 62 -11.74 -7.63 27.74
C ASN A 62 -11.56 -6.90 26.41
N ALA A 63 -12.58 -6.88 25.54
CA ALA A 63 -12.55 -6.17 24.26
C ALA A 63 -12.14 -4.71 24.43
N TYR A 64 -12.72 -3.98 25.38
CA TYR A 64 -12.40 -2.57 25.61
C TYR A 64 -11.10 -2.30 26.39
N LYS A 65 -10.36 -3.36 26.79
CA LYS A 65 -9.16 -3.23 27.64
C LYS A 65 -7.86 -3.46 26.89
N TYR A 66 -7.92 -4.16 25.76
CA TYR A 66 -6.76 -4.53 24.97
C TYR A 66 -6.94 -4.03 23.54
N ASP A 67 -5.83 -3.70 22.89
CA ASP A 67 -5.83 -3.31 21.48
C ASP A 67 -6.08 -4.51 20.57
N ARG A 68 -5.73 -5.73 21.03
CA ARG A 68 -5.81 -6.96 20.24
C ARG A 68 -6.37 -8.15 21.02
N ILE A 69 -7.27 -8.89 20.40
CA ILE A 69 -7.76 -10.18 20.89
C ILE A 69 -7.46 -11.28 19.86
N ILE A 70 -6.85 -12.38 20.31
CA ILE A 70 -6.61 -13.57 19.49
C ILE A 70 -7.49 -14.71 20.02
N MET A 71 -8.45 -15.14 19.20
CA MET A 71 -9.36 -16.22 19.51
C MET A 71 -8.88 -17.54 18.91
N ASP A 72 -8.69 -18.57 19.74
CA ASP A 72 -8.39 -19.94 19.29
C ASP A 72 -9.52 -20.89 19.67
N SER A 73 -10.41 -21.17 18.73
CA SER A 73 -11.53 -22.11 18.94
C SER A 73 -11.29 -23.37 18.13
N THR A 74 -11.38 -24.56 18.73
CA THR A 74 -11.11 -25.83 18.03
C THR A 74 -12.32 -26.35 17.26
N ASP A 75 -13.50 -26.34 17.88
CA ASP A 75 -14.68 -27.07 17.39
C ASP A 75 -15.82 -26.16 16.92
N TRP A 76 -15.80 -24.87 17.32
CA TRP A 76 -16.88 -23.93 17.10
C TRP A 76 -16.32 -22.54 16.75
N LYS A 77 -15.75 -22.36 15.56
CA LYS A 77 -15.11 -21.09 15.17
C LYS A 77 -16.09 -19.97 14.79
N ILE A 78 -17.23 -20.33 14.20
CA ILE A 78 -18.12 -19.36 13.53
C ILE A 78 -18.90 -18.50 14.55
N ILE A 79 -19.75 -19.10 15.39
CA ILE A 79 -20.65 -18.32 16.27
C ILE A 79 -19.88 -17.51 17.33
N PRO A 80 -18.81 -18.02 17.97
CA PRO A 80 -17.96 -17.22 18.83
C PRO A 80 -17.33 -16.01 18.14
N ALA A 81 -16.82 -16.18 16.91
CA ALA A 81 -16.28 -15.06 16.13
C ALA A 81 -17.38 -14.04 15.80
N GLU A 82 -18.57 -14.49 15.38
CA GLU A 82 -19.71 -13.60 15.09
C GLU A 82 -20.11 -12.76 16.30
N ASN A 83 -20.20 -13.37 17.48
CA ASN A 83 -20.55 -12.68 18.72
C ASN A 83 -19.46 -11.66 19.14
N LEU A 84 -18.19 -12.02 18.98
CA LEU A 84 -17.07 -11.12 19.26
C LEU A 84 -17.05 -9.95 18.30
N ILE A 85 -17.14 -10.20 16.99
CA ILE A 85 -17.19 -9.17 15.95
C ILE A 85 -18.35 -8.21 16.23
N ALA A 86 -19.57 -8.72 16.45
CA ALA A 86 -20.74 -7.89 16.71
C ALA A 86 -20.59 -6.99 17.94
N THR A 87 -19.88 -7.46 18.97
CA THR A 87 -19.70 -6.71 20.22
C THR A 87 -18.54 -5.71 20.15
N CYS A 88 -17.49 -6.04 19.40
CA CYS A 88 -16.28 -5.23 19.28
C CYS A 88 -16.35 -4.22 18.14
N GLN A 89 -17.40 -4.22 17.31
CA GLN A 89 -17.62 -3.26 16.21
C GLN A 89 -17.50 -1.78 16.61
N ASN A 90 -17.78 -1.45 17.88
CA ASN A 90 -17.69 -0.09 18.41
C ASN A 90 -16.45 0.12 19.32
N SER A 91 -15.53 -0.83 19.34
CA SER A 91 -14.26 -0.74 20.06
C SER A 91 -13.11 -0.52 19.07
N ASN A 92 -11.98 -0.01 19.56
CA ASN A 92 -10.75 0.12 18.76
C ASN A 92 -9.91 -1.18 18.77
N THR A 93 -10.55 -2.32 19.02
CA THR A 93 -9.88 -3.58 19.32
C THR A 93 -9.90 -4.50 18.12
N GLU A 94 -8.73 -4.90 17.67
CA GLU A 94 -8.55 -5.80 16.53
C GLU A 94 -8.77 -7.26 16.96
N ILE A 95 -9.62 -7.98 16.25
CA ILE A 95 -9.92 -9.39 16.46
C ILE A 95 -9.16 -10.24 15.46
N PHE A 96 -8.36 -11.16 15.97
CA PHE A 96 -7.65 -12.18 15.21
C PHE A 96 -8.20 -13.57 15.51
N ALA A 97 -8.31 -14.42 14.50
CA ALA A 97 -8.70 -15.81 14.67
C ALA A 97 -7.57 -16.80 14.34
N VAL A 98 -7.37 -17.80 15.20
CA VAL A 98 -6.44 -18.90 14.90
C VAL A 98 -7.08 -19.87 13.90
N VAL A 99 -6.38 -20.10 12.80
CA VAL A 99 -6.79 -20.98 11.69
C VAL A 99 -5.71 -22.00 11.42
N ASN A 100 -6.10 -23.21 11.03
CA ASN A 100 -5.15 -24.28 10.73
C ASN A 100 -4.95 -24.47 9.21
N THR A 101 -5.85 -23.91 8.39
CA THR A 101 -5.81 -24.01 6.93
C THR A 101 -6.19 -22.69 6.27
N THR A 102 -5.74 -22.51 5.03
CA THR A 102 -6.10 -21.38 4.17
C THR A 102 -7.62 -21.31 3.93
N GLN A 103 -8.29 -22.46 3.89
CA GLN A 103 -9.75 -22.54 3.71
C GLN A 103 -10.50 -21.97 4.91
N GLU A 104 -10.05 -22.27 6.13
CA GLU A 104 -10.59 -21.67 7.35
C GLU A 104 -10.38 -20.16 7.36
N ALA A 105 -9.19 -19.68 6.97
CA ALA A 105 -8.91 -18.24 6.86
C ALA A 105 -9.91 -17.53 5.95
N LYS A 106 -10.16 -18.09 4.76
CA LYS A 106 -11.18 -17.56 3.81
C LYS A 106 -12.56 -17.48 4.43
N ALA A 107 -12.94 -18.47 5.25
CA ALA A 107 -14.22 -18.47 5.94
C ALA A 107 -14.29 -17.34 6.99
N MET A 108 -13.24 -17.16 7.81
CA MET A 108 -13.20 -16.13 8.86
C MET A 108 -13.26 -14.71 8.27
N PHE A 109 -12.56 -14.45 7.16
CA PHE A 109 -12.62 -13.16 6.49
C PHE A 109 -13.99 -12.85 5.85
N GLY A 110 -14.81 -13.88 5.58
CA GLY A 110 -16.14 -13.72 4.96
C GLY A 110 -17.31 -13.60 5.95
N MET A 111 -17.08 -13.67 7.26
CA MET A 111 -18.15 -13.70 8.27
C MET A 111 -18.89 -12.37 8.40
N LEU A 112 -20.22 -12.40 8.51
CA LEU A 112 -21.10 -11.22 8.70
C LEU A 112 -20.92 -10.05 7.71
N GLN A 113 -20.29 -10.27 6.56
CA GLN A 113 -19.86 -9.20 5.62
C GLN A 113 -18.88 -8.17 6.23
N ILE A 114 -18.34 -8.44 7.42
CA ILE A 114 -17.41 -7.59 8.16
C ILE A 114 -16.07 -8.34 8.34
N GLY A 115 -16.14 -9.62 8.74
CA GLY A 115 -15.00 -10.48 8.96
C GLY A 115 -14.28 -10.22 10.30
N VAL A 116 -13.29 -11.05 10.60
CA VAL A 116 -12.25 -10.74 11.61
C VAL A 116 -11.21 -9.80 11.00
N ASP A 117 -10.52 -9.02 11.82
CA ASP A 117 -9.46 -8.10 11.39
C ASP A 117 -8.21 -8.83 10.89
N GLY A 118 -7.98 -10.07 11.37
CA GLY A 118 -6.87 -10.90 10.89
C GLY A 118 -6.99 -12.38 11.22
N CYS A 119 -6.09 -13.18 10.65
CA CYS A 119 -5.98 -14.60 10.93
C CYS A 119 -4.54 -14.96 11.34
N VAL A 120 -4.41 -15.84 12.33
CA VAL A 120 -3.15 -16.44 12.77
C VAL A 120 -3.10 -17.87 12.26
N LEU A 121 -2.25 -18.15 11.28
CA LEU A 121 -2.09 -19.51 10.73
C LEU A 121 -1.22 -20.36 11.66
N ARG A 122 -1.81 -21.40 12.26
CA ARG A 122 -1.10 -22.44 13.02
C ARG A 122 -0.88 -23.65 12.13
N THR A 123 0.32 -23.79 11.57
CA THR A 123 0.67 -24.95 10.74
C THR A 123 2.19 -25.17 10.65
N GLU A 124 2.59 -26.42 10.45
CA GLU A 124 3.95 -26.78 10.02
C GLU A 124 4.00 -27.14 8.52
N ASN A 125 2.82 -27.18 7.85
CA ASN A 125 2.72 -27.56 6.45
C ASN A 125 3.13 -26.39 5.54
N VAL A 126 4.22 -26.59 4.80
CA VAL A 126 4.78 -25.65 3.81
C VAL A 126 3.77 -25.25 2.75
N GLU A 127 2.93 -26.18 2.26
CA GLU A 127 1.92 -25.89 1.24
C GLU A 127 0.82 -24.96 1.76
N GLU A 128 0.43 -25.11 3.03
CA GLU A 128 -0.52 -24.21 3.68
C GLU A 128 0.07 -22.82 3.90
N ILE A 129 1.36 -22.72 4.27
CA ILE A 129 2.06 -21.42 4.40
C ILE A 129 2.04 -20.67 3.07
N ILE A 130 2.40 -21.34 1.97
CA ILE A 130 2.40 -20.75 0.62
C ILE A 130 0.99 -20.34 0.20
N SER A 131 0.00 -21.20 0.47
CA SER A 131 -1.41 -20.93 0.13
C SER A 131 -1.99 -19.76 0.93
N PHE A 132 -1.65 -19.65 2.22
CA PHE A 132 -2.06 -18.56 3.08
C PHE A 132 -1.38 -17.24 2.71
N ALA A 133 -0.09 -17.27 2.37
CA ALA A 133 0.60 -16.10 1.83
C ALA A 133 -0.02 -15.65 0.50
N SER A 134 -0.38 -16.59 -0.37
CA SER A 134 -1.10 -16.28 -1.61
C SER A 134 -2.47 -15.65 -1.35
N LEU A 135 -3.17 -16.09 -0.30
CA LEU A 135 -4.43 -15.47 0.13
C LEU A 135 -4.20 -14.03 0.63
N LYS A 136 -3.17 -13.80 1.45
CA LYS A 136 -2.76 -12.44 1.89
C LYS A 136 -2.49 -11.55 0.69
N SER A 137 -1.66 -12.01 -0.26
CA SER A 137 -1.38 -11.28 -1.49
C SER A 137 -2.65 -11.03 -2.30
N GLN A 138 -3.53 -12.02 -2.49
CA GLN A 138 -4.81 -11.82 -3.19
C GLN A 138 -5.74 -10.85 -2.48
N MET A 139 -5.70 -10.76 -1.15
CA MET A 139 -6.50 -9.78 -0.40
C MET A 139 -5.92 -8.38 -0.53
N ILE A 140 -4.59 -8.24 -0.49
CA ILE A 140 -3.88 -6.99 -0.80
C ILE A 140 -4.10 -6.59 -2.27
N ASP A 141 -4.11 -7.55 -3.20
CA ASP A 141 -4.34 -7.34 -4.63
C ASP A 141 -5.84 -7.15 -4.95
N LYS A 142 -6.76 -7.62 -4.10
CA LYS A 142 -8.18 -7.24 -4.16
C LYS A 142 -8.43 -5.84 -3.59
N ILE A 143 -7.56 -5.37 -2.69
CA ILE A 143 -7.38 -3.93 -2.40
C ILE A 143 -6.66 -3.24 -3.57
N GLY A 144 -5.89 -3.99 -4.36
CA GLY A 144 -5.41 -3.66 -5.71
C GLY A 144 -6.52 -3.66 -6.77
N GLY A 145 -7.66 -3.07 -6.42
CA GLY A 145 -8.72 -2.76 -7.38
C GLY A 145 -8.24 -1.79 -8.46
N THR A 146 -9.09 -1.59 -9.47
CA THR A 146 -9.07 -0.34 -10.24
C THR A 146 -9.02 0.80 -9.26
N ILE A 147 -7.99 1.64 -9.36
CA ILE A 147 -7.86 2.78 -8.48
C ILE A 147 -8.97 3.78 -8.80
N ASP A 148 -9.85 4.02 -7.83
CA ASP A 148 -10.96 4.93 -8.00
C ASP A 148 -10.48 6.37 -8.17
N GLY A 149 -11.27 7.18 -8.87
CA GLY A 149 -10.95 8.58 -9.13
C GLY A 149 -9.88 8.79 -10.19
N LEU A 150 -9.56 7.77 -10.99
CA LEU A 150 -8.80 7.99 -12.21
C LEU A 150 -9.58 8.81 -13.22
N THR A 151 -8.90 9.81 -13.75
CA THR A 151 -9.41 10.69 -14.79
C THR A 151 -8.23 11.22 -15.59
N TYR A 152 -8.52 12.13 -16.51
CA TYR A 152 -7.50 12.78 -17.32
C TYR A 152 -7.39 14.25 -16.97
N ALA A 153 -6.19 14.79 -17.11
CA ALA A 153 -5.97 16.22 -17.11
C ALA A 153 -5.38 16.63 -18.45
N THR A 154 -5.92 17.69 -19.03
CA THR A 154 -5.41 18.24 -20.28
C THR A 154 -4.38 19.32 -19.97
N ILE A 155 -3.16 19.17 -20.52
CA ILE A 155 -2.08 20.14 -20.36
C ILE A 155 -2.53 21.48 -20.94
N THR A 156 -2.42 22.52 -20.15
CA THR A 156 -2.69 23.90 -20.56
C THR A 156 -1.41 24.68 -20.81
N LYS A 157 -0.30 24.31 -20.15
CA LYS A 157 0.99 24.99 -20.31
C LYS A 157 2.14 24.11 -19.85
N ILE A 158 3.25 24.20 -20.58
CA ILE A 158 4.52 23.57 -20.23
C ILE A 158 5.57 24.67 -20.11
N SER A 159 6.28 24.73 -18.99
CA SER A 159 7.27 25.79 -18.75
C SER A 159 8.56 25.22 -18.17
N PRO A 160 9.72 25.41 -18.82
CA PRO A 160 11.00 25.18 -18.18
C PRO A 160 11.11 26.06 -16.93
N VAL A 161 11.53 25.45 -15.83
CA VAL A 161 11.84 26.13 -14.57
C VAL A 161 13.36 26.08 -14.37
N ASN A 162 13.87 26.88 -13.44
CA ASN A 162 15.28 26.85 -13.08
C ASN A 162 15.63 25.56 -12.31
N LEU A 163 16.87 25.50 -11.83
CA LEU A 163 17.36 24.46 -10.95
C LEU A 163 16.47 24.35 -9.70
N GLY A 164 16.09 23.12 -9.36
CA GLY A 164 15.40 22.79 -8.11
C GLY A 164 15.69 21.36 -7.67
N GLU A 165 15.38 21.07 -6.42
CA GLU A 165 15.57 19.75 -5.81
C GLU A 165 14.45 18.79 -6.26
N ARG A 166 14.86 17.65 -6.81
CA ARG A 166 13.94 16.59 -7.22
C ARG A 166 14.30 15.26 -6.58
N VAL A 167 13.29 14.42 -6.38
CA VAL A 167 13.43 13.10 -5.78
C VAL A 167 13.34 12.03 -6.86
N CYS A 168 14.35 11.15 -6.88
CA CYS A 168 14.29 9.84 -7.54
C CYS A 168 13.92 8.79 -6.51
N ILE A 169 12.96 7.93 -6.82
CA ILE A 169 12.65 6.76 -6.00
C ILE A 169 13.24 5.53 -6.69
N ASP A 170 14.16 4.85 -6.01
CA ASP A 170 14.65 3.52 -6.37
C ASP A 170 13.87 2.49 -5.54
N THR A 171 13.12 1.61 -6.18
CA THR A 171 12.37 0.54 -5.53
C THR A 171 13.21 -0.73 -5.38
N CYS A 172 12.80 -1.62 -4.48
CA CYS A 172 13.31 -2.99 -4.36
C CYS A 172 12.63 -3.94 -5.37
N SER A 173 12.04 -3.42 -6.44
CA SER A 173 11.31 -4.18 -7.46
C SER A 173 11.71 -3.73 -8.86
N ILE A 174 11.71 -4.66 -9.81
CA ILE A 174 11.75 -4.28 -11.22
C ILE A 174 10.35 -3.85 -11.63
N LEU A 175 10.22 -2.63 -12.16
CA LEU A 175 8.97 -2.09 -12.69
C LEU A 175 8.88 -2.38 -14.20
N ARG A 176 7.67 -2.60 -14.69
CA ARG A 176 7.41 -2.66 -16.13
C ARG A 176 7.45 -1.25 -16.74
N GLU A 177 7.56 -1.19 -18.06
CA GLU A 177 7.58 0.08 -18.81
C GLU A 177 6.28 0.88 -18.65
N ASP A 178 5.17 0.19 -18.44
CA ASP A 178 3.85 0.78 -18.20
C ASP A 178 3.58 1.07 -16.71
N GLU A 179 4.51 0.78 -15.81
CA GLU A 179 4.34 0.99 -14.36
C GLU A 179 5.00 2.28 -13.87
N GLY A 180 4.33 2.97 -12.95
CA GLY A 180 4.78 4.22 -12.37
C GLY A 180 4.23 4.51 -10.98
N LEU A 181 4.55 5.71 -10.48
CA LEU A 181 4.07 6.24 -9.21
C LEU A 181 3.00 7.31 -9.44
N LEU A 182 2.07 7.44 -8.50
CA LEU A 182 1.19 8.60 -8.43
C LEU A 182 1.91 9.74 -7.71
N VAL A 183 2.13 10.85 -8.43
CA VAL A 183 2.85 12.02 -7.93
C VAL A 183 2.16 13.30 -8.39
N GLY A 184 2.01 14.29 -7.51
CA GLY A 184 1.46 15.59 -7.88
C GLY A 184 1.82 16.67 -6.88
N SER A 185 1.76 17.94 -7.28
CA SER A 185 1.97 19.06 -6.35
C SER A 185 0.86 19.15 -5.29
N SER A 186 -0.29 18.52 -5.57
CA SER A 186 -1.41 18.39 -4.63
C SER A 186 -1.77 16.91 -4.45
N SER A 187 -2.08 16.51 -3.21
CA SER A 187 -2.59 15.16 -2.92
C SER A 187 -3.96 14.90 -3.58
N GLN A 188 -4.67 15.96 -3.98
CA GLN A 188 -5.96 15.86 -4.65
C GLN A 188 -5.84 15.61 -6.15
N ALA A 189 -4.65 15.74 -6.75
CA ALA A 189 -4.41 15.57 -8.18
C ALA A 189 -3.00 15.04 -8.42
N MET A 190 -2.87 13.70 -8.50
CA MET A 190 -1.59 13.01 -8.64
C MET A 190 -1.50 12.28 -9.98
N PHE A 191 -0.53 12.66 -10.79
CA PHE A 191 -0.25 12.12 -12.13
C PHE A 191 0.50 10.80 -12.04
N VAL A 192 0.31 9.92 -13.02
CA VAL A 192 1.09 8.68 -13.13
C VAL A 192 2.44 8.98 -13.81
N VAL A 193 3.50 9.07 -13.01
CA VAL A 193 4.88 9.27 -13.43
C VAL A 193 5.55 7.90 -13.59
N LEU A 194 5.91 7.55 -14.82
CA LEU A 194 6.36 6.22 -15.20
C LEU A 194 7.84 5.99 -14.88
N SER A 195 8.20 4.71 -14.76
CA SER A 195 9.57 4.28 -14.49
C SER A 195 10.56 4.58 -15.63
N GLU A 196 11.85 4.59 -15.30
CA GLU A 196 12.96 4.61 -16.27
C GLU A 196 13.13 3.24 -17.00
N ALA A 197 12.12 2.35 -16.98
CA ALA A 197 12.20 1.05 -17.62
C ALA A 197 12.26 1.16 -19.15
N ALA A 198 11.46 2.06 -19.73
CA ALA A 198 11.37 2.21 -21.18
C ALA A 198 12.71 2.68 -21.80
N LYS A 199 13.16 1.95 -22.82
CA LYS A 199 14.44 2.20 -23.50
C LYS A 199 14.51 3.62 -24.09
N VAL A 200 15.68 4.22 -24.00
CA VAL A 200 16.07 5.47 -24.67
C VAL A 200 17.38 5.25 -25.42
N ALA A 201 17.66 6.06 -26.44
CA ALA A 201 18.77 5.79 -27.36
C ALA A 201 20.17 5.82 -26.70
N TYR A 202 20.36 6.64 -25.66
CA TYR A 202 21.69 6.96 -25.14
C TYR A 202 21.87 6.70 -23.64
N VAL A 203 20.83 6.24 -22.93
CA VAL A 203 20.88 6.00 -21.47
C VAL A 203 20.40 4.59 -21.18
N PRO A 204 21.16 3.78 -20.42
CA PRO A 204 20.71 2.48 -19.96
C PRO A 204 19.45 2.61 -19.09
N SER A 205 18.48 1.72 -19.33
CA SER A 205 17.27 1.60 -18.54
C SER A 205 17.58 1.28 -17.08
N ARG A 206 16.81 1.88 -16.17
CA ARG A 206 16.80 1.54 -14.74
C ARG A 206 15.38 1.25 -14.33
N ALA A 207 14.92 0.04 -14.66
CA ALA A 207 13.54 -0.38 -14.43
C ALA A 207 13.08 -0.36 -12.96
N PHE A 208 13.98 -0.20 -11.99
CA PHE A 208 13.64 -0.01 -10.57
C PHE A 208 13.48 1.46 -10.16
N ARG A 209 13.71 2.43 -11.07
CA ARG A 209 13.77 3.87 -10.77
C ARG A 209 12.60 4.63 -11.35
N VAL A 210 12.08 5.59 -10.59
CA VAL A 210 11.15 6.63 -11.05
C VAL A 210 11.74 8.01 -10.73
N ASN A 211 11.83 8.89 -11.74
CA ASN A 211 12.13 10.31 -11.54
C ASN A 211 10.86 11.03 -11.06
N ALA A 212 10.52 10.83 -9.79
CA ALA A 212 9.18 11.09 -9.27
C ALA A 212 8.72 12.54 -9.43
N GLY A 213 9.51 13.52 -8.98
CA GLY A 213 9.13 14.93 -9.04
C GLY A 213 9.93 15.83 -8.10
N ALA A 214 9.49 17.06 -7.91
CA ALA A 214 10.09 18.01 -6.96
C ALA A 214 9.84 17.59 -5.50
N VAL A 215 10.73 18.02 -4.59
CA VAL A 215 10.68 17.65 -3.15
C VAL A 215 9.34 17.92 -2.46
N HIS A 216 8.59 18.94 -2.88
CA HIS A 216 7.29 19.30 -2.31
C HIS A 216 6.11 18.47 -2.85
N SER A 217 6.30 17.69 -3.93
CA SER A 217 5.21 16.91 -4.51
C SER A 217 4.84 15.76 -3.57
N TYR A 218 3.56 15.40 -3.54
CA TYR A 218 3.07 14.23 -2.84
C TYR A 218 3.30 12.97 -3.65
N CYS A 219 3.49 11.84 -2.97
CA CYS A 219 3.50 10.49 -3.53
C CYS A 219 2.49 9.61 -2.81
N MET A 220 1.78 8.76 -3.57
CA MET A 220 0.85 7.78 -3.01
C MET A 220 1.59 6.58 -2.41
N LEU A 221 1.33 6.30 -1.13
CA LEU A 221 1.78 5.12 -0.42
C LEU A 221 0.83 3.93 -0.63
N ALA A 222 1.30 2.75 -0.25
CA ALA A 222 0.42 1.60 -0.04
C ALA A 222 -0.70 1.95 0.97
N GLY A 223 -1.91 1.40 0.77
CA GLY A 223 -3.07 1.71 1.61
C GLY A 223 -3.73 3.07 1.33
N GLY A 224 -3.26 3.83 0.34
CA GLY A 224 -3.94 5.03 -0.14
C GLY A 224 -3.63 6.31 0.66
N ASN A 225 -2.65 6.29 1.56
CA ASN A 225 -2.12 7.49 2.21
C ASN A 225 -1.14 8.23 1.29
N THR A 226 -0.87 9.51 1.57
CA THR A 226 0.12 10.30 0.82
C THR A 226 1.23 10.82 1.72
N LYS A 227 2.42 11.04 1.13
CA LYS A 227 3.59 11.59 1.81
C LYS A 227 4.32 12.58 0.89
N TYR A 228 4.97 13.60 1.42
CA TYR A 228 5.82 14.44 0.58
C TYR A 228 7.01 13.62 0.06
N LEU A 229 7.43 13.85 -1.18
CA LEU A 229 8.58 13.17 -1.78
C LEU A 229 9.86 13.40 -0.95
N ALA A 230 10.01 14.56 -0.32
CA ALA A 230 11.11 14.86 0.60
C ALA A 230 11.18 13.95 1.83
N GLU A 231 10.05 13.37 2.24
CA GLU A 231 9.93 12.57 3.45
C GLU A 231 9.99 11.06 3.16
N ILE A 232 9.91 10.66 1.89
CA ILE A 232 9.99 9.25 1.48
C ILE A 232 11.34 8.66 1.91
N CYS A 233 11.29 7.56 2.65
CA CYS A 233 12.44 6.86 3.21
C CYS A 233 12.56 5.44 2.66
N ALA A 234 13.74 4.84 2.83
CA ALA A 234 13.91 3.41 2.57
C ALA A 234 13.00 2.61 3.52
N GLY A 235 12.33 1.58 2.99
CA GLY A 235 11.35 0.78 3.71
C GLY A 235 9.90 1.27 3.57
N ASP A 236 9.66 2.51 3.11
CA ASP A 236 8.30 2.95 2.79
C ASP A 236 7.72 2.08 1.66
N GLU A 237 6.43 1.74 1.74
CA GLU A 237 5.71 1.04 0.67
C GLU A 237 4.94 2.05 -0.19
N VAL A 238 5.21 2.06 -1.49
CA VAL A 238 4.57 2.96 -2.47
C VAL A 238 3.59 2.20 -3.36
N MET A 239 2.55 2.91 -3.81
CA MET A 239 1.60 2.37 -4.77
C MET A 239 2.15 2.51 -6.20
N ILE A 240 2.27 1.37 -6.88
CA ILE A 240 2.61 1.27 -8.30
C ILE A 240 1.32 1.16 -9.11
N VAL A 241 1.21 1.94 -10.18
CA VAL A 241 0.02 2.02 -11.03
C VAL A 241 0.43 1.84 -12.50
N SER A 242 -0.33 1.06 -13.26
CA SER A 242 -0.12 0.96 -14.71
C SER A 242 -0.59 2.22 -15.45
N ASN A 243 -0.07 2.46 -16.65
CA ASN A 243 -0.34 3.65 -17.47
C ASN A 243 -1.80 3.81 -17.94
N ASN A 244 -2.64 2.79 -17.72
CA ASN A 244 -4.07 2.78 -17.95
C ASN A 244 -4.89 2.66 -16.65
N GLY A 245 -4.22 2.54 -15.50
CA GLY A 245 -4.86 2.35 -14.22
C GLY A 245 -5.51 0.99 -13.98
N ALA A 246 -5.38 0.05 -14.91
CA ALA A 246 -6.04 -1.25 -14.85
C ALA A 246 -5.40 -2.22 -13.84
N SER A 247 -4.15 -1.97 -13.44
CA SER A 247 -3.47 -2.75 -12.41
C SER A 247 -2.75 -1.83 -11.42
N THR A 248 -2.86 -2.19 -10.15
CA THR A 248 -2.08 -1.59 -9.07
C THR A 248 -1.38 -2.68 -8.28
N ARG A 249 -0.24 -2.35 -7.67
CA ARG A 249 0.48 -3.21 -6.72
C ARG A 249 1.34 -2.34 -5.81
N THR A 250 1.95 -2.94 -4.79
CA THR A 250 2.90 -2.22 -3.93
C THR A 250 4.35 -2.49 -4.36
N ALA A 251 5.24 -1.57 -4.01
CA ALA A 251 6.67 -1.77 -4.07
C ALA A 251 7.35 -1.10 -2.87
N ILE A 252 8.37 -1.76 -2.33
CA ILE A 252 9.19 -1.21 -1.24
C ILE A 252 10.19 -0.20 -1.83
N VAL A 253 10.32 0.96 -1.21
CA VAL A 253 11.36 1.92 -1.54
C VAL A 253 12.69 1.41 -0.98
N GLY A 254 13.66 1.19 -1.85
CA GLY A 254 15.04 0.87 -1.46
C GLY A 254 15.83 2.13 -1.11
N ARG A 255 15.61 3.22 -1.86
CA ARG A 255 16.25 4.52 -1.62
C ARG A 255 15.49 5.67 -2.28
N ALA A 256 15.36 6.79 -1.58
CA ALA A 256 15.00 8.09 -2.16
C ALA A 256 16.24 8.96 -2.34
N LYS A 257 16.44 9.52 -3.54
CA LYS A 257 17.61 10.37 -3.87
C LYS A 257 17.15 11.78 -4.23
N ILE A 258 17.53 12.75 -3.39
CA ILE A 258 17.34 14.18 -3.64
C ILE A 258 18.57 14.72 -4.39
N GLU A 259 18.35 15.35 -5.54
CA GLU A 259 19.40 16.04 -6.30
C GLU A 259 18.86 17.28 -7.02
N SER A 260 19.71 18.28 -7.23
CA SER A 260 19.35 19.50 -7.94
C SER A 260 19.43 19.28 -9.46
N ARG A 261 18.33 19.52 -10.17
CA ARG A 261 18.22 19.37 -11.64
C ARG A 261 17.37 20.50 -12.24
N PRO A 262 17.55 20.85 -13.52
CA PRO A 262 16.58 21.67 -14.23
C PRO A 262 15.20 21.01 -14.21
N LEU A 263 14.19 21.76 -13.79
CA LEU A 263 12.82 21.28 -13.71
C LEU A 263 11.97 21.80 -14.88
N LEU A 264 10.84 21.14 -15.07
CA LEU A 264 9.79 21.53 -15.99
C LEU A 264 8.47 21.49 -15.21
N MET A 265 7.73 22.59 -15.27
CA MET A 265 6.42 22.73 -14.67
C MET A 265 5.36 22.45 -15.74
N ILE A 266 4.47 21.51 -15.44
CA ILE A 266 3.30 21.18 -16.24
C ILE A 266 2.09 21.73 -15.50
N GLU A 267 1.33 22.59 -16.18
CA GLU A 267 0.03 23.06 -15.73
C GLU A 267 -1.05 22.34 -16.54
N ALA A 268 -2.10 21.87 -15.87
CA ALA A 268 -3.19 21.16 -16.52
C ALA A 268 -4.53 21.42 -15.80
N PHE A 269 -5.63 21.20 -16.51
CA PHE A 269 -6.98 21.19 -15.92
C PHE A 269 -7.50 19.76 -15.84
N VAL A 270 -8.16 19.40 -14.75
CA VAL A 270 -8.74 18.07 -14.55
C VAL A 270 -10.06 17.96 -15.32
N GLU A 271 -10.20 16.98 -16.23
CA GLU A 271 -11.38 16.86 -17.09
C GLU A 271 -12.68 16.61 -16.32
N ALA A 272 -12.60 15.91 -15.19
CA ALA A 272 -13.75 15.67 -14.31
C ALA A 272 -14.22 16.94 -13.56
N ASP A 273 -13.40 17.98 -13.47
CA ASP A 273 -13.73 19.26 -12.84
C ASP A 273 -12.97 20.40 -13.53
N SER A 274 -13.65 21.09 -14.44
CA SER A 274 -13.04 22.13 -15.29
C SER A 274 -12.46 23.32 -14.53
N ASN A 275 -12.86 23.53 -13.28
CA ASN A 275 -12.31 24.58 -12.42
C ASN A 275 -11.07 24.13 -11.64
N LYS A 276 -10.81 22.81 -11.59
CA LYS A 276 -9.68 22.24 -10.87
C LYS A 276 -8.43 22.26 -11.72
N LYS A 277 -7.54 23.20 -11.40
CA LYS A 277 -6.18 23.26 -11.93
C LYS A 277 -5.26 22.36 -11.11
N CYS A 278 -4.29 21.77 -11.78
CA CYS A 278 -3.27 20.93 -11.15
C CYS A 278 -1.92 21.18 -11.78
N THR A 279 -0.87 20.96 -10.99
CA THR A 279 0.51 21.20 -11.41
C THR A 279 1.41 20.02 -11.06
N LEU A 280 2.40 19.78 -11.90
CA LEU A 280 3.44 18.78 -11.69
C LEU A 280 4.80 19.38 -12.01
N PHE A 281 5.76 19.19 -11.11
CA PHE A 281 7.15 19.55 -11.33
C PHE A 281 7.99 18.29 -11.48
N VAL A 282 8.64 18.15 -12.63
CA VAL A 282 9.49 16.99 -12.96
C VAL A 282 10.81 17.44 -13.55
N GLN A 283 11.82 16.57 -13.52
CA GLN A 283 13.10 16.84 -14.15
C GLN A 283 12.92 17.00 -15.66
N ASN A 284 13.55 18.01 -16.26
CA ASN A 284 13.63 18.17 -17.71
C ASN A 284 14.65 17.17 -18.32
N ALA A 285 14.24 15.91 -18.52
CA ALA A 285 15.00 14.86 -19.20
C ALA A 285 14.08 13.86 -19.93
N GLU A 286 14.57 13.29 -21.04
CA GLU A 286 13.88 12.27 -21.85
C GLU A 286 13.51 10.99 -21.07
N THR A 287 14.23 10.71 -19.99
CA THR A 287 13.99 9.55 -19.13
C THR A 287 12.76 9.71 -18.23
N VAL A 288 12.18 10.92 -18.17
CA VAL A 288 10.93 11.16 -17.45
C VAL A 288 9.75 11.00 -18.41
N ARG A 289 8.84 10.08 -18.06
CA ARG A 289 7.64 9.79 -18.84
C ARG A 289 6.40 9.90 -17.99
N LEU A 290 5.32 10.35 -18.60
CA LEU A 290 3.99 10.39 -17.98
C LEU A 290 3.06 9.42 -18.71
N ALA A 291 2.13 8.84 -17.97
CA ALA A 291 1.04 8.10 -18.58
C ALA A 291 0.11 9.06 -19.33
N THR A 292 -0.20 8.72 -20.57
CA THR A 292 -1.05 9.50 -21.46
C THR A 292 -2.19 8.66 -22.00
N VAL A 293 -3.08 9.29 -22.77
CA VAL A 293 -4.02 8.55 -23.63
C VAL A 293 -3.39 8.40 -25.01
N ASN A 294 -3.42 7.19 -25.57
CA ASN A 294 -3.05 6.99 -26.97
C ASN A 294 -4.25 7.19 -27.92
N ASP A 295 -3.99 7.22 -29.23
CA ASP A 295 -5.01 7.52 -30.26
C ASP A 295 -6.23 6.58 -30.23
N ASN A 296 -6.09 5.38 -29.67
CA ASN A 296 -7.16 4.39 -29.54
C ASN A 296 -7.95 4.52 -28.23
N GLY A 297 -7.70 5.57 -27.43
CA GLY A 297 -8.35 5.76 -26.13
C GLY A 297 -7.87 4.80 -25.04
N THR A 298 -6.72 4.14 -25.24
CA THR A 298 -6.11 3.22 -24.26
C THR A 298 -4.87 3.84 -23.61
N GLY A 299 -4.29 3.17 -22.59
CA GLY A 299 -3.10 3.66 -21.89
C GLY A 299 -1.91 3.87 -22.83
N GLY A 300 -1.37 5.08 -22.81
CA GLY A 300 -0.17 5.50 -23.53
C GLY A 300 0.93 5.94 -22.57
N MET A 301 2.11 6.22 -23.12
CA MET A 301 3.21 6.83 -22.38
C MET A 301 3.94 7.80 -23.31
N GLN A 302 4.27 8.99 -22.79
CA GLN A 302 5.05 9.98 -23.54
C GLN A 302 6.19 10.51 -22.67
N SER A 303 7.34 10.76 -23.31
CA SER A 303 8.44 11.52 -22.71
C SER A 303 7.98 12.94 -22.49
N ILE A 304 8.41 13.56 -21.39
CA ILE A 304 8.13 14.98 -21.16
C ILE A 304 8.68 15.89 -22.26
N SER A 305 9.69 15.44 -23.01
CA SER A 305 10.28 16.19 -24.12
C SER A 305 9.41 16.18 -25.38
N SER A 306 8.37 15.34 -25.42
CA SER A 306 7.41 15.22 -26.51
C SER A 306 5.97 15.52 -26.06
N LEU A 307 5.80 16.12 -24.88
CA LEU A 307 4.50 16.60 -24.43
C LEU A 307 4.22 17.97 -25.05
N ASP A 308 2.96 18.20 -25.40
CA ASP A 308 2.47 19.46 -25.95
C ASP A 308 1.27 19.95 -25.16
N GLU A 309 0.93 21.24 -25.31
CA GLU A 309 -0.37 21.74 -24.86
C GLU A 309 -1.50 20.94 -25.54
N GLY A 310 -2.51 20.55 -24.76
CA GLY A 310 -3.58 19.68 -25.22
C GLY A 310 -3.32 18.17 -25.01
N THR A 311 -2.11 17.75 -24.66
CA THR A 311 -1.87 16.34 -24.29
C THR A 311 -2.68 15.98 -23.04
N ARG A 312 -3.31 14.80 -23.05
CA ARG A 312 -4.10 14.26 -21.93
C ARG A 312 -3.26 13.33 -21.09
N LEU A 313 -3.11 13.66 -19.81
CA LEU A 313 -2.33 12.92 -18.82
C LEU A 313 -3.26 12.13 -17.89
N LEU A 314 -2.91 10.88 -17.60
CA LEU A 314 -3.64 10.09 -16.60
C LEU A 314 -3.23 10.55 -15.19
N LEU A 315 -4.24 10.83 -14.35
CA LEU A 315 -4.05 11.14 -12.94
C LEU A 315 -5.14 10.50 -12.09
N LYS A 316 -4.86 10.40 -10.80
CA LYS A 316 -5.88 10.25 -9.77
C LYS A 316 -6.31 11.63 -9.25
N SER A 317 -7.60 11.90 -9.30
CA SER A 317 -8.22 13.09 -8.72
C SER A 317 -9.12 12.69 -7.55
N GLU A 318 -8.94 13.32 -6.40
CA GLU A 318 -9.83 13.20 -5.24
C GLU A 318 -10.52 14.53 -4.95
N THR A 319 -11.76 14.47 -4.47
CA THR A 319 -12.55 15.65 -4.07
C THR A 319 -12.23 16.14 -2.66
N LYS A 320 -11.64 15.30 -1.79
CA LYS A 320 -11.31 15.66 -0.39
C LYS A 320 -9.84 16.07 -0.26
N ALA A 321 -9.58 17.16 0.47
CA ALA A 321 -8.22 17.56 0.83
C ALA A 321 -7.59 16.54 1.79
N ARG A 322 -6.27 16.37 1.72
CA ARG A 322 -5.52 15.57 2.70
C ARG A 322 -4.51 16.46 3.39
N HIS A 323 -4.44 16.40 4.70
CA HIS A 323 -3.43 17.11 5.48
C HIS A 323 -2.65 16.07 6.28
N VAL A 324 -1.34 15.97 6.02
CA VAL A 324 -0.45 14.98 6.66
C VAL A 324 -0.91 13.53 6.41
N GLY A 325 -1.21 13.20 5.15
CA GLY A 325 -1.50 11.83 4.70
C GLY A 325 -2.91 11.31 5.01
N LEU A 326 -3.63 11.92 5.97
CA LEU A 326 -5.00 11.56 6.33
C LEU A 326 -6.02 12.37 5.53
N ALA A 327 -7.12 11.73 5.12
CA ALA A 327 -8.24 12.42 4.49
C ALA A 327 -8.95 13.31 5.52
N ILE A 328 -9.04 14.61 5.25
CA ILE A 328 -9.75 15.57 6.09
C ILE A 328 -10.83 16.27 5.26
N GLU A 329 -12.01 16.44 5.83
CA GLU A 329 -13.06 17.31 5.28
C GLU A 329 -12.78 18.78 5.66
N GLU A 330 -11.65 19.32 5.21
CA GLU A 330 -11.33 20.75 5.36
C GLU A 330 -11.11 21.43 4.00
N ASP A 331 -11.60 22.67 3.88
CA ASP A 331 -11.39 23.53 2.72
C ASP A 331 -9.95 24.05 2.69
N LEU A 332 -9.04 23.26 2.15
CA LEU A 332 -7.63 23.61 2.00
C LEU A 332 -7.35 24.14 0.58
N ILE A 333 -6.80 25.36 0.48
CA ILE A 333 -6.46 26.01 -0.79
C ILE A 333 -4.94 25.99 -0.99
N GLU A 334 -4.45 25.10 -1.85
CA GLU A 334 -3.07 25.09 -2.35
C GLU A 334 -2.97 25.99 -3.60
N LYS A 335 -1.91 26.80 -3.72
CA LYS A 335 -1.70 27.76 -4.83
C LYS A 335 -0.45 27.48 -5.63
#